data_AF-A0A842NW37-F1
#
_entry.id   AF-A0A842NW37-F1
#
_cell.length_a   1.000
_cell.length_b   1.000
_cell.length_c   1.000
_cell.angle_alpha   90.00
_cell.angle_beta   90.00
_cell.angle_gamma   90.00
#
_symmetry.space_group_name_H-M   'P 1'
#
loop_
_entity.id
_entity.type
_entity.pdbx_description
1 polymer ?
#
loop_
_entity_poly.entity_id
_entity_poly.type
_entity_poly.pdbx_seq_one_letter_code
_entity_poly.pdbx_strand_id
1 'polypeptide(L)'
;MSSFQGFEKRKADLIKEFSSISGSISLGKSTSNLFRDRKGQSSKINVRNFNHVLSVDTKNMIADVEGMTTYEELVNETIKHGVMPTVVPQLKSITIGGALTGLGIESSSFKYGLVHETITETEILLGNGDIIICTPNNKHKDLFFGFPNSYATLGYVLRLKVKLVPIKKYVELTHLKFSSAKKYFEKVGKLCKN
;
A
#
# COMPACT_ATOMS: atom_id res chain seq x y z
N MET A 1 -15.78 14.71 -13.23
CA MET A 1 -15.79 14.47 -11.77
C MET A 1 -14.33 14.33 -11.36
N SER A 2 -13.86 15.06 -10.34
CA SER A 2 -12.46 14.94 -9.91
C SER A 2 -12.19 13.54 -9.34
N SER A 3 -10.93 13.09 -9.33
CA SER A 3 -10.56 11.78 -8.78
C SER A 3 -11.05 11.60 -7.34
N PHE A 4 -10.97 12.67 -6.53
CA PHE A 4 -11.50 12.70 -5.16
C PHE A 4 -13.03 12.62 -5.08
N GLN A 5 -13.77 13.32 -5.94
CA GLN A 5 -15.24 13.16 -6.00
C GLN A 5 -15.63 11.73 -6.39
N GLY A 6 -14.86 11.11 -7.28
CA GLY A 6 -15.02 9.69 -7.63
C GLY A 6 -14.79 8.76 -6.44
N PHE A 7 -13.75 9.03 -5.64
CA PHE A 7 -13.45 8.28 -4.42
C PHE A 7 -14.58 8.38 -3.40
N GLU A 8 -15.06 9.58 -3.10
CA GLU A 8 -16.16 9.79 -2.14
C GLU A 8 -17.45 9.08 -2.58
N LYS A 9 -17.74 9.07 -3.89
CA LYS A 9 -18.86 8.29 -4.43
C LYS A 9 -18.67 6.79 -4.21
N ARG A 10 -17.50 6.23 -4.58
CA ARG A 10 -17.19 4.81 -4.34
C ARG A 10 -17.29 4.43 -2.86
N LYS A 11 -16.86 5.32 -1.98
CA LYS A 11 -16.94 5.17 -0.53
C LYS A 11 -18.39 5.10 -0.05
N ALA A 12 -19.24 6.01 -0.52
CA ALA A 12 -20.67 6.00 -0.20
C ALA A 12 -21.38 4.73 -0.71
N ASP A 13 -21.07 4.31 -1.94
CA ASP A 13 -21.61 3.07 -2.52
C ASP A 13 -21.18 1.84 -1.70
N LEU A 14 -19.92 1.79 -1.27
CA LEU A 14 -19.40 0.71 -0.43
C LEU A 14 -20.06 0.65 0.96
N ILE A 15 -20.31 1.80 1.60
CA ILE A 15 -21.02 1.85 2.89
C ILE A 15 -22.45 1.30 2.72
N LYS A 16 -23.13 1.70 1.64
CA LYS A 16 -24.48 1.20 1.34
C LYS A 16 -24.48 -0.32 1.14
N GLU A 17 -23.52 -0.84 0.36
CA GLU A 17 -23.34 -2.29 0.17
C GLU A 17 -23.07 -2.99 1.52
N PHE A 18 -22.12 -2.50 2.30
CA PHE A 18 -21.72 -3.07 3.59
C PHE A 18 -22.92 -3.15 4.56
N SER A 19 -23.74 -2.11 4.64
CA SER A 19 -24.90 -2.05 5.53
C SER A 19 -25.99 -3.10 5.24
N SER A 20 -25.99 -3.66 4.02
CA SER A 20 -26.95 -4.69 3.61
C SER A 20 -26.45 -6.12 3.85
N ILE A 21 -25.22 -6.29 4.31
CA ILE A 21 -24.58 -7.59 4.49
C ILE A 21 -24.63 -8.01 5.96
N SER A 22 -25.05 -9.26 6.20
CA SER A 22 -24.94 -9.92 7.50
C SER A 22 -23.89 -11.04 7.47
N GLY A 23 -23.17 -11.22 8.57
CA GLY A 23 -22.21 -12.33 8.75
C GLY A 23 -20.78 -11.99 8.31
N SER A 24 -19.99 -13.01 7.99
CA SER A 24 -18.56 -12.86 7.66
C SER A 24 -18.35 -12.15 6.32
N ILE A 25 -17.50 -11.12 6.34
CA ILE A 25 -17.19 -10.29 5.17
C ILE A 25 -15.77 -10.56 4.65
N SER A 26 -15.62 -10.62 3.33
CA SER A 26 -14.32 -10.62 2.66
C SER A 26 -14.30 -9.65 1.47
N LEU A 27 -13.11 -9.34 0.95
CA LEU A 27 -12.99 -8.49 -0.25
C LEU A 27 -13.29 -9.28 -1.53
N GLY A 28 -14.21 -8.77 -2.33
CA GLY A 28 -14.33 -9.11 -3.74
C GLY A 28 -13.22 -8.42 -4.53
N LYS A 29 -12.08 -9.08 -4.70
CA LYS A 29 -10.92 -8.58 -5.45
C LYS A 29 -10.54 -9.48 -6.63
N SER A 30 -9.87 -8.92 -7.62
CA SER A 30 -9.40 -9.64 -8.82
C SER A 30 -8.06 -10.34 -8.62
N THR A 31 -7.26 -9.91 -7.65
CA THR A 31 -5.93 -10.47 -7.35
C THR A 31 -5.79 -10.84 -5.88
N SER A 32 -5.02 -11.89 -5.58
CA SER A 32 -4.67 -12.23 -4.21
C SER A 32 -3.27 -12.83 -4.16
N ASN A 33 -2.43 -12.27 -3.28
CA ASN A 33 -1.11 -12.81 -2.96
C ASN A 33 -1.12 -13.52 -1.59
N LEU A 34 -2.31 -13.94 -1.13
CA LEU A 34 -2.46 -14.75 0.07
C LEU A 34 -2.18 -16.21 -0.31
N PHE A 35 -1.15 -16.80 0.29
CA PHE A 35 -0.84 -18.22 0.17
C PHE A 35 -1.68 -19.10 1.13
N ARG A 36 -2.81 -18.58 1.59
CA ARG A 36 -3.71 -19.26 2.53
C ARG A 36 -5.12 -19.30 1.96
N ASP A 37 -5.59 -20.50 1.67
CA ASP A 37 -6.98 -20.74 1.31
C ASP A 37 -7.86 -20.58 2.54
N ARG A 38 -8.87 -19.72 2.43
CA ARG A 38 -9.90 -19.59 3.46
C ARG A 38 -11.01 -20.59 3.17
N LYS A 39 -11.21 -21.54 4.08
CA LYS A 39 -12.40 -22.41 4.09
C LYS A 39 -13.56 -21.63 4.71
N GLY A 40 -14.71 -21.57 4.03
CA GLY A 40 -15.93 -20.93 4.53
C GLY A 40 -16.59 -19.97 3.53
N GLN A 41 -17.89 -19.74 3.72
CA GLN A 41 -18.67 -18.80 2.91
C GLN A 41 -18.57 -17.41 3.55
N SER A 42 -18.30 -16.39 2.74
CA SER A 42 -18.32 -14.99 3.17
C SER A 42 -18.92 -14.14 2.07
N SER A 43 -19.65 -13.11 2.48
CA SER A 43 -20.17 -12.09 1.58
C SER A 43 -19.00 -11.22 1.11
N LYS A 44 -18.88 -11.04 -0.21
CA LYS A 44 -17.78 -10.31 -0.82
C LYS A 44 -18.18 -8.87 -1.08
N ILE A 45 -17.60 -7.92 -0.36
CA ILE A 45 -17.79 -6.48 -0.64
C ILE A 45 -17.00 -6.07 -1.88
N ASN A 46 -17.61 -5.27 -2.76
CA ASN A 46 -16.98 -4.86 -4.00
C ASN A 46 -16.03 -3.67 -3.80
N VAL A 47 -14.74 -3.95 -3.77
CA VAL A 47 -13.69 -2.92 -3.69
C VAL A 47 -12.88 -2.77 -4.99
N ARG A 48 -13.27 -3.46 -6.07
CA ARG A 48 -12.45 -3.56 -7.29
C ARG A 48 -12.12 -2.21 -7.93
N ASN A 49 -12.97 -1.22 -7.73
CA ASN A 49 -12.82 0.11 -8.30
C ASN A 49 -12.04 1.10 -7.42
N PHE A 50 -11.51 0.65 -6.26
CA PHE A 50 -10.63 1.46 -5.41
C PHE A 50 -9.17 1.41 -5.90
N ASN A 51 -8.94 1.62 -7.19
CA ASN A 51 -7.67 1.43 -7.88
C ASN A 51 -7.15 2.69 -8.60
N HIS A 52 -7.44 3.88 -8.07
CA HIS A 52 -7.02 5.15 -8.67
C HIS A 52 -5.93 5.85 -7.86
N VAL A 53 -4.98 6.46 -8.57
CA VAL A 53 -4.13 7.52 -8.02
C VAL A 53 -4.92 8.82 -8.02
N LEU A 54 -5.19 9.38 -6.84
CA LEU A 54 -6.04 10.55 -6.65
C LEU A 54 -5.29 11.85 -6.91
N SER A 55 -4.03 11.93 -6.47
CA SER A 55 -3.13 13.06 -6.73
C SER A 55 -1.67 12.71 -6.49
N VAL A 56 -0.76 13.42 -7.19
CA VAL A 56 0.69 13.39 -6.96
C VAL A 56 1.14 14.81 -6.62
N ASP A 57 1.57 15.02 -5.38
CA ASP A 57 2.08 16.29 -4.87
C ASP A 57 3.61 16.25 -4.79
N THR A 58 4.27 16.85 -5.77
CA THR A 58 5.75 16.92 -5.85
C THR A 58 6.35 17.97 -4.93
N LYS A 59 5.54 18.86 -4.34
CA LYS A 59 6.01 19.85 -3.36
C LYS A 59 6.15 19.21 -1.99
N ASN A 60 5.14 18.44 -1.58
CA ASN A 60 5.14 17.73 -0.29
C ASN A 60 5.69 16.30 -0.40
N MET A 61 5.99 15.82 -1.62
CA MET A 61 6.47 14.47 -1.91
C MET A 61 5.51 13.39 -1.41
N ILE A 62 4.21 13.56 -1.71
CA ILE A 62 3.14 12.64 -1.33
C ILE A 62 2.30 12.24 -2.54
N ALA A 63 2.02 10.95 -2.70
CA ALA A 63 0.94 10.46 -3.54
C ALA A 63 -0.26 10.10 -2.68
N ASP A 64 -1.44 10.45 -3.15
CA ASP A 64 -2.72 10.06 -2.58
C ASP A 64 -3.36 9.01 -3.48
N VAL A 65 -3.65 7.83 -2.96
CA VAL A 65 -3.95 6.65 -3.76
C VAL A 65 -4.92 5.71 -3.07
N GLU A 66 -5.78 5.07 -3.85
CA GLU A 66 -6.74 4.09 -3.35
C GLU A 66 -6.10 2.71 -3.12
N GLY A 67 -6.63 1.95 -2.16
CA GLY A 67 -6.00 0.75 -1.61
C GLY A 67 -5.87 -0.46 -2.55
N MET A 68 -6.70 -0.56 -3.60
CA MET A 68 -6.59 -1.60 -4.64
C MET A 68 -5.68 -1.20 -5.80
N THR A 69 -5.13 0.02 -5.81
CA THR A 69 -4.17 0.43 -6.83
C THR A 69 -2.91 -0.43 -6.74
N THR A 70 -2.50 -1.01 -7.87
CA THR A 70 -1.27 -1.79 -7.94
C THR A 70 -0.04 -0.89 -7.85
N TYR A 71 1.10 -1.44 -7.41
CA TYR A 71 2.36 -0.70 -7.48
C TYR A 71 2.75 -0.37 -8.92
N GLU A 72 2.40 -1.21 -9.90
CA GLU A 72 2.63 -0.93 -11.31
C GLU A 72 1.87 0.34 -11.75
N GLU A 73 0.57 0.45 -11.46
CA GLU A 73 -0.23 1.64 -11.76
C GLU A 73 0.27 2.89 -11.01
N LEU A 74 0.59 2.75 -9.72
CA LEU A 74 1.10 3.86 -8.90
C LEU A 74 2.42 4.40 -9.44
N VAL A 75 3.34 3.52 -9.82
CA VAL A 75 4.63 3.89 -10.42
C VAL A 75 4.41 4.52 -11.80
N ASN A 76 3.56 3.94 -12.64
CA ASN A 76 3.24 4.49 -13.95
C ASN A 76 2.67 5.91 -13.87
N GLU A 77 1.88 6.23 -12.85
CA GLU A 77 1.38 7.58 -12.64
C GLU A 77 2.46 8.52 -12.11
N THR A 78 3.14 8.13 -11.03
CA THR A 78 4.12 8.99 -10.34
C THR A 78 5.32 9.35 -11.21
N ILE A 79 5.77 8.44 -12.10
CA ILE A 79 6.88 8.70 -13.02
C ILE A 79 6.60 9.89 -13.96
N LYS A 80 5.32 10.14 -14.32
CA LYS A 80 4.93 11.30 -15.14
C LYS A 80 5.29 12.63 -14.47
N HIS A 81 5.45 12.61 -13.15
CA HIS A 81 5.82 13.75 -12.31
C HIS A 81 7.29 13.74 -11.87
N GLY A 82 8.12 12.83 -12.40
CA GLY A 82 9.54 12.74 -12.05
C GLY A 82 9.81 12.21 -10.63
N VAL A 83 8.86 11.47 -10.07
CA VAL A 83 8.94 10.89 -8.72
C VAL A 83 8.47 9.43 -8.73
N MET A 84 8.74 8.69 -7.65
CA MET A 84 8.21 7.33 -7.42
C MET A 84 7.97 7.08 -5.92
N PRO A 85 7.18 6.08 -5.52
CA PRO A 85 7.10 5.65 -4.11
C PRO A 85 8.48 5.30 -3.55
N THR A 86 8.73 5.63 -2.29
CA THR A 86 10.02 5.33 -1.62
C THR A 86 10.40 3.85 -1.65
N VAL A 87 9.42 2.96 -1.57
CA VAL A 87 9.56 1.50 -1.62
C VAL A 87 8.56 0.95 -2.62
N VAL A 88 9.06 0.21 -3.62
CA VAL A 88 8.26 -0.36 -4.71
C VAL A 88 8.48 -1.86 -4.75
N PRO A 89 7.61 -2.68 -4.16
CA PRO A 89 7.72 -4.14 -4.21
C PRO A 89 7.79 -4.68 -5.66
N GLN A 90 8.62 -5.70 -5.89
CA GLN A 90 8.83 -6.29 -7.23
C GLN A 90 7.56 -6.91 -7.86
N LEU A 91 6.61 -7.37 -7.04
CA LEU A 91 5.43 -8.07 -7.53
C LEU A 91 4.41 -7.09 -8.15
N LYS A 92 4.34 -7.03 -9.48
CA LYS A 92 3.45 -6.12 -10.23
C LYS A 92 1.99 -6.13 -9.76
N SER A 93 1.46 -7.31 -9.42
CA SER A 93 0.07 -7.49 -9.02
C SER A 93 -0.25 -7.08 -7.58
N ILE A 94 0.76 -6.71 -6.76
CA ILE A 94 0.53 -6.32 -5.38
C ILE A 94 -0.09 -4.93 -5.32
N THR A 95 -1.21 -4.83 -4.59
CA THR A 95 -1.83 -3.54 -4.31
C THR A 95 -1.13 -2.85 -3.16
N ILE A 96 -1.16 -1.52 -3.14
CA ILE A 96 -0.56 -0.76 -2.06
C ILE A 96 -1.22 -1.05 -0.70
N GLY A 97 -2.55 -1.20 -0.66
CA GLY A 97 -3.25 -1.61 0.55
C GLY A 97 -2.86 -3.02 1.01
N GLY A 98 -2.62 -3.93 0.06
CA GLY A 98 -2.12 -5.28 0.35
C GLY A 98 -0.72 -5.26 0.97
N ALA A 99 0.18 -4.44 0.43
CA ALA A 99 1.55 -4.30 0.95
C ALA A 99 1.59 -3.66 2.35
N LEU A 100 0.71 -2.68 2.65
CA LEU A 100 0.53 -2.17 4.01
C LEU A 100 0.01 -3.28 4.95
N THR A 101 -1.00 -4.03 4.51
CA THR A 101 -1.73 -4.97 5.38
C THR A 101 -0.96 -6.28 5.67
N GLY A 102 -0.16 -6.77 4.73
CA GLY A 102 0.45 -8.12 4.80
C GLY A 102 1.98 -8.16 4.90
N LEU A 103 2.65 -7.01 4.84
CA LEU A 103 4.10 -6.77 4.69
C LEU A 103 4.47 -6.43 3.24
N GLY A 104 5.15 -5.30 3.06
CA GLY A 104 5.80 -4.90 1.82
C GLY A 104 7.26 -4.52 2.11
N ILE A 105 8.18 -5.15 1.39
CA ILE A 105 9.63 -4.95 1.50
C ILE A 105 10.23 -4.96 0.10
N GLU A 106 11.27 -4.17 -0.12
CA GLU A 106 12.10 -4.28 -1.34
C GLU A 106 13.52 -3.74 -1.10
N SER A 107 14.37 -3.81 -2.12
CA SER A 107 15.74 -3.28 -2.16
C SER A 107 15.93 -1.86 -1.62
N SER A 108 14.95 -0.95 -1.64
CA SER A 108 15.09 0.40 -1.05
C SER A 108 14.71 0.46 0.44
N SER A 109 14.19 -0.65 1.01
CA SER A 109 13.74 -0.70 2.40
C SER A 109 14.85 -0.54 3.42
N PHE A 110 16.10 -0.86 3.10
CA PHE A 110 17.22 -0.58 4.01
C PHE A 110 17.39 0.92 4.29
N LYS A 111 16.92 1.78 3.37
CA LYS A 111 17.01 3.23 3.47
C LYS A 111 15.73 3.88 3.98
N TYR A 112 14.58 3.41 3.52
CA TYR A 112 13.28 4.04 3.78
C TYR A 112 12.36 3.27 4.73
N GLY A 113 12.82 2.12 5.24
CA GLY A 113 11.99 1.18 6.00
C GLY A 113 11.10 0.32 5.10
N LEU A 114 10.20 -0.43 5.73
CA LEU A 114 9.18 -1.24 5.08
C LEU A 114 8.07 -0.33 4.52
N VAL A 115 7.24 -0.86 3.62
CA VAL A 115 6.15 -0.09 2.97
C VAL A 115 5.29 0.66 3.97
N HIS A 116 4.98 0.08 5.12
CA HIS A 116 4.12 0.74 6.11
C HIS A 116 4.78 1.96 6.78
N GLU A 117 6.10 2.02 6.85
CA GLU A 117 6.87 3.16 7.39
C GLU A 117 6.91 4.35 6.41
N THR A 118 6.50 4.11 5.16
CA THR A 118 6.43 5.13 4.10
C THR A 118 5.03 5.76 3.98
N ILE A 119 4.04 5.22 4.69
CA ILE A 119 2.68 5.74 4.72
C ILE A 119 2.58 6.84 5.77
N THR A 120 1.78 7.87 5.48
CA THR A 120 1.56 9.02 6.38
C THR A 120 0.12 9.13 6.87
N GLU A 121 -0.82 8.56 6.13
CA GLU A 121 -2.26 8.54 6.43
C GLU A 121 -2.87 7.29 5.79
N THR A 122 -3.82 6.66 6.47
CA THR A 122 -4.60 5.55 5.93
C THR A 122 -6.08 5.75 6.26
N GLU A 123 -6.96 5.54 5.28
CA GLU A 123 -8.41 5.48 5.47
C GLU A 123 -8.85 4.01 5.41
N ILE A 124 -9.46 3.53 6.49
CA ILE A 124 -9.73 2.10 6.74
C ILE A 124 -11.22 1.90 6.99
N LEU A 125 -11.81 0.94 6.28
CA LEU A 125 -13.13 0.38 6.60
C LEU A 125 -12.99 -0.68 7.70
N LEU A 126 -13.59 -0.44 8.86
CA LEU A 126 -13.61 -1.36 9.99
C LEU A 126 -14.73 -2.40 9.87
N GLY A 127 -14.65 -3.46 10.69
CA GLY A 127 -15.63 -4.55 10.69
C GLY A 127 -17.03 -4.16 11.19
N ASN A 128 -17.17 -3.01 11.84
CA ASN A 128 -18.46 -2.44 12.24
C ASN A 128 -19.06 -1.50 11.16
N GLY A 129 -18.37 -1.30 10.03
CA GLY A 129 -18.78 -0.41 8.96
C GLY A 129 -18.27 1.03 9.06
N ASP A 130 -17.62 1.40 10.18
CA ASP A 130 -17.02 2.73 10.32
C ASP A 130 -15.83 2.88 9.37
N ILE A 131 -15.67 4.09 8.84
CA ILE A 131 -14.49 4.47 8.07
C ILE A 131 -13.66 5.45 8.89
N ILE A 132 -12.43 5.04 9.19
CA ILE A 132 -11.52 5.78 10.06
C ILE A 132 -10.31 6.24 9.27
N ILE A 133 -9.99 7.54 9.39
CA ILE A 133 -8.70 8.09 8.96
C ILE A 133 -7.74 8.03 10.14
N CYS A 134 -6.66 7.27 10.00
CA CYS A 134 -5.61 7.16 11.00
C CYS A 134 -4.30 7.76 10.48
N THR A 135 -3.60 8.44 11.40
CA THR A 135 -2.28 9.04 11.17
C THR A 135 -1.43 8.84 12.43
N PRO A 136 -0.10 9.01 12.36
CA PRO A 136 0.76 8.95 13.56
C PRO A 136 0.35 9.90 14.69
N ASN A 137 -0.34 10.99 14.36
CA ASN A 137 -0.51 12.15 15.25
C ASN A 137 -1.97 12.45 15.62
N ASN A 138 -2.93 11.61 15.23
CA ASN A 138 -4.34 11.80 15.57
C ASN A 138 -4.83 10.79 16.62
N LYS A 139 -6.11 10.91 17.02
CA LYS A 139 -6.75 10.04 18.01
C LYS A 139 -6.79 8.54 17.63
N HIS A 140 -6.47 8.19 16.39
CA HIS A 140 -6.46 6.82 15.86
C HIS A 140 -5.02 6.30 15.62
N LYS A 141 -4.01 6.91 16.24
CA LYS A 141 -2.60 6.49 16.11
C LYS A 141 -2.37 5.01 16.42
N ASP A 142 -3.08 4.44 17.39
CA ASP A 142 -2.91 3.04 17.77
C ASP A 142 -3.35 2.10 16.66
N LEU A 143 -4.43 2.46 15.94
CA LEU A 143 -4.83 1.78 14.72
C LEU A 143 -3.79 2.00 13.62
N PHE A 144 -3.25 3.21 13.44
CA PHE A 144 -2.22 3.48 12.43
C PHE A 144 -0.99 2.58 12.60
N PHE A 145 -0.47 2.45 13.82
CA PHE A 145 0.70 1.62 14.10
C PHE A 145 0.39 0.12 14.23
N GLY A 146 -0.83 -0.25 14.64
CA GLY A 146 -1.25 -1.64 14.79
C GLY A 146 -1.84 -2.29 13.53
N PHE A 147 -2.22 -1.50 12.53
CA PHE A 147 -2.83 -2.00 11.29
C PHE A 147 -1.87 -2.78 10.38
N PRO A 148 -0.59 -2.36 10.19
CA PRO A 148 0.35 -3.11 9.37
C PRO A 148 0.51 -4.55 9.87
N ASN A 149 0.64 -5.50 8.94
CA ASN A 149 0.75 -6.94 9.22
C ASN A 149 -0.47 -7.55 9.96
N SER A 150 -1.63 -6.88 9.97
CA SER A 150 -2.86 -7.43 10.54
C SER A 150 -3.54 -8.48 9.65
N TYR A 151 -3.09 -8.66 8.40
CA TYR A 151 -3.67 -9.60 7.43
C TYR A 151 -5.19 -9.43 7.24
N ALA A 152 -5.64 -8.17 7.28
CA ALA A 152 -7.03 -7.73 7.16
C ALA A 152 -7.94 -8.14 8.34
N THR A 153 -7.35 -8.40 9.51
CA THR A 153 -8.10 -8.70 10.74
C THR A 153 -8.70 -7.44 11.36
N LEU A 154 -8.05 -6.29 11.17
CA LEU A 154 -8.47 -5.01 11.75
C LEU A 154 -9.32 -4.14 10.81
N GLY A 155 -9.45 -4.53 9.54
CA GLY A 155 -10.21 -3.79 8.53
C GLY A 155 -9.60 -3.86 7.13
N TYR A 156 -10.12 -3.01 6.24
CA TYR A 156 -9.72 -2.94 4.84
C TYR A 156 -9.30 -1.53 4.45
N VAL A 157 -8.12 -1.41 3.82
CA VAL A 157 -7.59 -0.13 3.36
C VAL A 157 -8.34 0.35 2.13
N LEU A 158 -8.88 1.56 2.19
CA LEU A 158 -9.56 2.22 1.06
C LEU A 158 -8.67 3.24 0.37
N ARG A 159 -7.85 3.97 1.14
CA ARG A 159 -6.99 5.05 0.65
C ARG A 159 -5.76 5.23 1.53
N LEU A 160 -4.65 5.66 0.94
CA LEU A 160 -3.39 5.93 1.62
C LEU A 160 -2.72 7.20 1.08
N LYS A 161 -1.95 7.86 1.95
CA LYS A 161 -0.93 8.85 1.55
C LYS A 161 0.47 8.29 1.69
N VAL A 162 1.21 8.30 0.59
CA VAL A 162 2.48 7.56 0.40
C VAL A 162 3.62 8.54 0.16
N LYS A 163 4.73 8.39 0.87
CA LYS A 163 5.95 9.16 0.61
C LYS A 163 6.53 8.84 -0.76
N LEU A 164 6.98 9.89 -1.44
CA LEU A 164 7.62 9.83 -2.76
C LEU A 164 9.09 10.24 -2.68
N VAL A 165 9.86 9.86 -3.69
CA VAL A 165 11.24 10.29 -3.90
C VAL A 165 11.44 10.73 -5.35
N PRO A 166 12.33 11.71 -5.62
CA PRO A 166 12.69 12.08 -6.99
C PRO A 166 13.41 10.93 -7.69
N ILE A 167 13.22 10.82 -9.01
CA ILE A 167 13.90 9.82 -9.84
C ILE A 167 14.79 10.47 -10.89
N LYS A 168 15.75 9.70 -11.39
CA LYS A 168 16.51 10.00 -12.60
C LYS A 168 15.97 9.15 -13.75
N LYS A 169 16.26 9.57 -14.99
CA LYS A 169 15.83 8.86 -16.20
C LYS A 169 16.47 7.47 -16.34
N TYR A 170 17.64 7.26 -15.75
CA TYR A 170 18.42 6.04 -15.88
C TYR A 170 18.96 5.59 -14.53
N VAL A 171 19.15 4.28 -14.39
CA VAL A 171 19.82 3.64 -13.27
C VAL A 171 21.13 3.00 -13.76
N GLU A 172 22.18 3.10 -12.94
CA GLU A 172 23.40 2.35 -13.16
C GLU A 172 23.31 1.01 -12.41
N LEU A 173 23.56 -0.09 -13.11
CA LEU A 173 23.53 -1.43 -12.53
C LEU A 173 24.95 -1.98 -12.42
N THR A 174 25.37 -2.31 -11.19
CA THR A 174 26.65 -2.98 -10.93
C THR A 174 26.41 -4.40 -10.43
N HIS A 175 26.94 -5.38 -11.16
CA HIS A 175 26.89 -6.79 -10.76
C HIS A 175 28.21 -7.20 -10.10
N LEU A 176 28.16 -7.55 -8.82
CA LEU A 176 29.31 -8.03 -8.06
C LEU A 176 29.15 -9.53 -7.78
N LYS A 177 30.14 -10.34 -8.17
CA LYS A 177 30.15 -11.79 -7.92
C LYS A 177 30.97 -12.10 -6.66
N PHE A 178 30.50 -13.04 -5.85
CA PHE A 178 31.19 -13.49 -4.63
C PHE A 178 31.24 -15.01 -4.60
N SER A 179 32.38 -15.57 -4.22
CA SER A 179 32.57 -17.00 -3.94
C SER A 179 32.59 -17.32 -2.44
N SER A 180 32.40 -16.32 -1.58
CA SER A 180 32.40 -16.45 -0.12
C SER A 180 31.22 -15.70 0.48
N ALA A 181 30.39 -16.42 1.26
CA ALA A 181 29.25 -15.82 1.97
C ALA A 181 29.69 -14.70 2.94
N LYS A 182 30.82 -14.90 3.66
CA LYS A 182 31.38 -13.88 4.55
C LYS A 182 31.66 -12.57 3.81
N LYS A 183 32.39 -12.64 2.68
CA LYS A 183 32.71 -11.45 1.87
C LYS A 183 31.45 -10.77 1.31
N TYR A 184 30.45 -11.56 0.92
CA TYR A 184 29.15 -11.03 0.47
C TYR A 184 28.46 -10.21 1.57
N PHE A 185 28.26 -10.78 2.75
CA PHE A 185 27.58 -10.10 3.85
C PHE A 185 28.38 -8.89 4.38
N GLU A 186 29.71 -8.94 4.40
CA GLU A 186 30.56 -7.78 4.71
C GLU A 186 30.34 -6.64 3.71
N LYS A 187 30.22 -6.94 2.41
CA LYS A 187 29.96 -5.93 1.38
C LYS A 187 28.55 -5.35 1.50
N VAL A 188 27.52 -6.19 1.67
CA VAL A 188 26.13 -5.74 1.89
C VAL A 188 26.05 -4.83 3.11
N GLY A 189 26.66 -5.24 4.24
CA GLY A 189 26.67 -4.44 5.46
C GLY A 189 27.38 -3.09 5.32
N LYS A 190 28.38 -2.97 4.43
CA LYS A 190 28.98 -1.67 4.07
C LYS A 190 28.06 -0.82 3.19
N LEU A 191 27.38 -1.44 2.23
CA LEU A 191 26.48 -0.74 1.31
C LEU A 191 25.22 -0.21 2.01
N CYS A 192 24.68 -0.93 2.99
CA CYS A 192 23.47 -0.52 3.72
C CYS A 192 23.71 0.53 4.83
N LYS A 193 24.96 0.94 5.09
CA LYS A 193 25.30 1.94 6.12
C LYS A 193 25.45 3.36 5.57
N ASN A 194 25.48 3.52 4.24
CA ASN A 194 25.61 4.79 3.54
C ASN A 194 24.25 5.23 2.98
#